data_AF-A0A846SKJ6-F1
#
_entry.id   AF-A0A846SKJ6-F1
#
_cell.length_a   1.000
_cell.length_b   1.000
_cell.length_c   1.000
_cell.angle_alpha   90.00
_cell.angle_beta   90.00
_cell.angle_gamma   90.00
#
_symmetry.space_group_name_H-M   'P 1'
#
loop_
_entity.id
_entity.type
_entity.pdbx_description
1 polymer ?
#
loop_
_entity_poly.entity_id
_entity_poly.type
_entity_poly.pdbx_seq_one_letter_code
_entity_poly.pdbx_strand_id
1 'polypeptide(L)'
;MNALTKRVVQVLRQVRGPETADAVFEATALIVGAGFLVIGFVVALPVFWGHELAISGSGSIGVFAAFGGAITAAIAFALGRFAVRPEQVDPGAVRDGFTVPGDRLRWYDLAAIAFAHAAIAYLGWLGIAELLERSFTDAPVFAFPGAVLVAVAFALTGYVCFLSAVALTPMVLSLVLAVFLVVGAFASMLASSDVHWWRDNLSALGMSSNSSSVAFNATLIIAGVMVTTISRYATAGLPADDPADRRGRFVVRGGLILLGIFLACVGLFPVDEFFLLHNTVATGMTVVFGVVVVGLPWLLPSIPKVFVGFGWAFVLVIILLAAFFAVGYYNLTAVELIAAVLIFSWIIVFLRTAGSIGAVPPAHADEVGEALTAG
;
A
#
# COMPACT_ATOMS: atom_id res chain seq x y z
N MET A 1 -3.00 -19.90 -31.15
CA MET A 1 -3.15 -18.64 -30.36
C MET A 1 -4.55 -18.09 -30.65
N ASN A 2 -5.49 -18.26 -29.71
CA ASN A 2 -6.94 -18.06 -29.94
C ASN A 2 -7.31 -16.60 -30.23
N ALA A 3 -8.38 -16.37 -30.99
CA ALA A 3 -8.87 -15.03 -31.36
C ALA A 3 -9.14 -14.11 -30.16
N LEU A 4 -9.53 -14.70 -29.03
CA LEU A 4 -9.73 -14.02 -27.75
C LEU A 4 -8.42 -13.48 -27.18
N THR A 5 -7.34 -14.26 -27.23
CA THR A 5 -5.99 -13.83 -26.87
C THR A 5 -5.51 -12.68 -27.76
N LYS A 6 -5.82 -12.71 -29.06
CA LYS A 6 -5.47 -11.60 -29.98
C LYS A 6 -6.22 -10.31 -29.63
N ARG A 7 -7.52 -10.39 -29.29
CA ARG A 7 -8.30 -9.22 -28.85
C ARG A 7 -7.81 -8.66 -27.52
N VAL A 8 -7.53 -9.51 -26.54
CA VAL A 8 -6.96 -9.08 -25.25
C VAL A 8 -5.61 -8.39 -25.48
N VAL A 9 -4.73 -8.98 -26.30
CA VAL A 9 -3.43 -8.37 -26.64
C VAL A 9 -3.60 -7.04 -27.38
N GLN A 10 -4.60 -6.92 -28.26
CA GLN A 10 -4.87 -5.69 -29.00
C GLN A 10 -5.38 -4.56 -28.08
N VAL A 11 -6.27 -4.86 -27.14
CA VAL A 11 -6.74 -3.91 -26.12
C VAL A 11 -5.57 -3.50 -25.22
N LEU A 12 -4.77 -4.46 -24.74
CA LEU A 12 -3.57 -4.17 -23.93
C LEU A 12 -2.53 -3.34 -24.69
N ARG A 13 -2.49 -3.41 -26.04
CA ARG A 13 -1.62 -2.56 -26.87
C ARG A 13 -2.16 -1.14 -27.02
N GLN A 14 -3.48 -0.93 -26.99
CA GLN A 14 -4.05 0.43 -27.00
C GLN A 14 -3.70 1.22 -25.73
N VAL A 15 -3.38 0.51 -24.65
CA VAL A 15 -2.90 1.09 -23.39
C VAL A 15 -1.42 1.56 -23.48
N ARG A 16 -0.68 1.15 -24.52
CA ARG A 16 0.75 1.47 -24.71
C ARG A 16 0.89 2.80 -25.45
N GLY A 17 1.15 3.87 -24.72
CA GLY A 17 1.53 5.17 -25.29
C GLY A 17 1.81 6.20 -24.19
N PRO A 18 2.63 7.23 -24.44
CA PRO A 18 2.85 8.33 -23.51
C PRO A 18 1.65 9.30 -23.41
N GLU A 19 0.67 9.20 -24.33
CA GLU A 19 -0.53 10.04 -24.39
C GLU A 19 -1.85 9.24 -24.29
N THR A 20 -1.84 8.12 -23.57
CA THR A 20 -3.10 7.38 -23.33
C THR A 20 -3.98 8.17 -22.37
N ALA A 21 -5.11 8.67 -22.87
CA ALA A 21 -6.10 9.37 -22.05
C ALA A 21 -6.60 8.46 -20.91
N ASP A 22 -6.89 9.04 -19.73
CA ASP A 22 -7.44 8.33 -18.57
C ASP A 22 -8.66 7.46 -18.90
N ALA A 23 -9.46 7.91 -19.88
CA ALA A 23 -10.58 7.16 -20.43
C ALA A 23 -10.22 5.78 -20.99
N VAL A 24 -9.01 5.60 -21.55
CA VAL A 24 -8.52 4.32 -22.07
C VAL A 24 -8.16 3.36 -20.94
N PHE A 25 -7.55 3.86 -19.86
CA PHE A 25 -7.29 3.06 -18.66
C PHE A 25 -8.59 2.61 -18.02
N GLU A 26 -9.56 3.52 -17.89
CA GLU A 26 -10.88 3.24 -17.34
C GLU A 26 -11.63 2.19 -18.16
N ALA A 27 -11.71 2.37 -19.49
CA ALA A 27 -12.35 1.42 -20.39
C ALA A 27 -11.69 0.04 -20.33
N THR A 28 -10.35 -0.01 -20.26
CA THR A 28 -9.62 -1.28 -20.14
C THR A 28 -9.89 -1.95 -18.78
N ALA A 29 -9.92 -1.18 -17.70
CA ALA A 29 -10.26 -1.70 -16.38
C ALA A 29 -11.66 -2.31 -16.35
N LEU A 30 -12.64 -1.66 -16.99
CA LEU A 30 -14.01 -2.19 -17.13
C LEU A 30 -14.02 -3.51 -17.89
N ILE A 31 -13.25 -3.63 -18.98
CA ILE A 31 -13.12 -4.88 -19.73
C ILE A 31 -12.49 -5.99 -18.86
N VAL A 32 -11.44 -5.67 -18.10
CA VAL A 32 -10.79 -6.61 -17.18
C VAL A 32 -11.77 -7.07 -16.10
N GLY A 33 -12.48 -6.13 -15.48
CA GLY A 33 -13.52 -6.42 -14.48
C GLY A 33 -14.65 -7.29 -15.05
N ALA A 34 -15.14 -6.98 -16.25
CA ALA A 34 -16.15 -7.80 -16.93
C ALA A 34 -15.64 -9.22 -17.24
N GLY A 35 -14.36 -9.36 -17.60
CA GLY A 35 -13.71 -10.65 -17.76
C GLY A 35 -13.73 -11.48 -16.47
N PHE A 36 -13.35 -10.86 -15.35
CA PHE A 36 -13.40 -11.50 -14.03
C PHE A 36 -14.82 -11.78 -13.53
N LEU A 37 -15.81 -10.98 -13.92
CA LEU A 37 -17.23 -11.27 -13.67
C LEU A 37 -17.64 -12.59 -14.33
N VAL A 38 -17.36 -12.73 -15.62
CA VAL A 38 -17.71 -13.95 -16.37
C VAL A 38 -16.96 -15.16 -15.81
N ILE A 39 -15.65 -15.03 -15.56
CA ILE A 39 -14.84 -16.11 -14.98
C ILE A 39 -15.38 -16.49 -13.60
N GLY A 40 -15.62 -15.51 -12.73
CA GLY A 40 -16.15 -15.74 -11.39
C GLY A 40 -17.48 -16.48 -11.43
N PHE A 41 -18.41 -16.07 -12.29
CA PHE A 41 -19.71 -16.73 -12.43
C PHE A 41 -19.59 -18.17 -12.96
N VAL A 42 -18.80 -18.38 -14.03
CA VAL A 42 -18.59 -19.69 -14.65
C VAL A 42 -17.91 -20.68 -13.70
N VAL A 43 -17.02 -20.19 -12.83
CA VAL A 43 -16.35 -21.04 -11.83
C VAL A 43 -17.23 -21.27 -10.61
N ALA A 44 -17.91 -20.23 -10.10
CA ALA A 44 -18.69 -20.32 -8.87
C ALA A 44 -19.99 -21.11 -9.04
N LEU A 45 -20.71 -20.93 -10.16
CA LEU A 45 -22.02 -21.54 -10.36
C LEU A 45 -21.99 -23.08 -10.28
N PRO A 46 -21.05 -23.79 -10.95
CA PRO A 46 -20.94 -25.25 -10.81
C PRO A 46 -20.55 -25.69 -9.40
N VAL A 47 -19.68 -24.93 -8.73
CA VAL A 47 -19.22 -25.25 -7.35
C VAL A 47 -20.38 -25.14 -6.37
N PHE A 48 -21.23 -24.15 -6.55
CA PHE A 48 -22.36 -23.88 -5.65
C PHE A 48 -23.60 -24.69 -6.00
N TRP A 49 -23.63 -25.34 -7.17
CA TRP A 49 -24.81 -25.99 -7.69
C TRP A 49 -25.34 -27.06 -6.73
N GLY A 50 -26.63 -27.01 -6.42
CA GLY A 50 -27.28 -27.96 -5.51
C GLY A 50 -26.95 -27.79 -4.03
N HIS A 51 -26.23 -26.74 -3.64
CA HIS A 51 -25.89 -26.43 -2.26
C HIS A 51 -26.53 -25.12 -1.79
N GLU A 52 -26.87 -25.06 -0.50
CA GLU A 52 -27.13 -23.81 0.22
C GLU A 52 -25.87 -23.46 1.01
N LEU A 53 -25.39 -22.23 0.82
CA LEU A 53 -24.09 -21.80 1.34
C LEU A 53 -24.27 -20.79 2.47
N ALA A 54 -23.40 -20.88 3.48
CA ALA A 54 -23.24 -19.85 4.49
C ALA A 54 -22.58 -18.59 3.89
N ILE A 55 -22.75 -17.44 4.55
CA ILE A 55 -22.13 -16.18 4.12
C ILE A 55 -20.67 -16.14 4.58
N SER A 56 -20.38 -16.50 5.84
CA SER A 56 -19.02 -16.63 6.39
C SER A 56 -18.72 -18.06 6.91
N GLY A 57 -17.47 -18.29 7.31
CA GLY A 57 -17.02 -19.62 7.77
C GLY A 57 -16.51 -20.56 6.68
N SER A 58 -16.13 -21.77 7.06
CA SER A 58 -15.51 -22.74 6.14
C SER A 58 -16.47 -23.15 5.01
N GLY A 59 -16.02 -23.08 3.76
CA GLY A 59 -16.84 -23.43 2.59
C GLY A 59 -17.90 -22.39 2.20
N SER A 60 -17.92 -21.22 2.85
CA SER A 60 -18.86 -20.14 2.56
C SER A 60 -18.58 -19.39 1.26
N ILE A 61 -19.56 -18.62 0.80
CA ILE A 61 -19.36 -17.68 -0.31
C ILE A 61 -18.29 -16.62 0.02
N GLY A 62 -18.15 -16.23 1.29
CA GLY A 62 -17.16 -15.27 1.76
C GLY A 62 -15.72 -15.76 1.61
N VAL A 63 -15.46 -17.02 2.00
CA VAL A 63 -14.14 -17.64 1.80
C VAL A 63 -13.81 -17.78 0.32
N PHE A 64 -14.80 -18.14 -0.50
CA PHE A 64 -14.62 -18.23 -1.95
C PHE A 64 -14.30 -16.86 -2.57
N ALA A 65 -15.03 -15.81 -2.15
CA ALA A 65 -14.76 -14.43 -2.55
C ALA A 65 -13.37 -13.96 -2.11
N ALA A 66 -12.93 -14.33 -0.90
CA ALA A 66 -11.61 -13.97 -0.37
C ALA A 66 -10.46 -14.59 -1.17
N PHE A 67 -10.43 -15.92 -1.33
CA PHE A 67 -9.35 -16.59 -2.07
C PHE A 67 -9.36 -16.22 -3.55
N GLY A 68 -10.53 -16.26 -4.19
CA GLY A 68 -10.64 -15.92 -5.60
C GLY A 68 -10.44 -14.42 -5.86
N GLY A 69 -10.83 -13.56 -4.92
CA GLY A 69 -10.52 -12.13 -4.94
C GLY A 69 -9.03 -11.87 -4.83
N ALA A 70 -8.31 -12.56 -3.94
CA ALA A 70 -6.86 -12.45 -3.82
C ALA A 70 -6.13 -12.83 -5.11
N ILE A 71 -6.54 -13.95 -5.74
CA ILE A 71 -6.00 -14.39 -7.03
C ILE A 71 -6.32 -13.37 -8.13
N THR A 72 -7.57 -12.89 -8.16
CA THR A 72 -8.03 -11.87 -9.11
C THR A 72 -7.23 -10.58 -8.97
N ALA A 73 -6.99 -10.11 -7.75
CA ALA A 73 -6.18 -8.93 -7.45
C ALA A 73 -4.76 -9.07 -7.97
N ALA A 74 -4.11 -10.21 -7.71
CA ALA A 74 -2.74 -10.47 -8.16
C ALA A 74 -2.65 -10.53 -9.71
N ILE A 75 -3.59 -11.21 -10.36
CA ILE A 75 -3.62 -11.31 -11.83
C ILE A 75 -3.93 -9.94 -12.45
N ALA A 76 -4.95 -9.22 -11.97
CA ALA A 76 -5.34 -7.92 -12.49
C ALA A 76 -4.21 -6.90 -12.32
N PHE A 77 -3.54 -6.90 -11.16
CA PHE A 77 -2.36 -6.09 -10.94
C PHE A 77 -1.25 -6.43 -11.94
N ALA A 78 -0.91 -7.71 -12.10
CA ALA A 78 0.10 -8.14 -13.07
C ALA A 78 -0.27 -7.71 -14.51
N LEU A 79 -1.53 -7.89 -14.92
CA LEU A 79 -2.03 -7.47 -16.23
C LEU A 79 -1.88 -5.96 -16.45
N GLY A 80 -2.25 -5.13 -15.47
CA GLY A 80 -2.04 -3.68 -15.53
C GLY A 80 -0.56 -3.32 -15.66
N ARG A 81 0.31 -4.00 -14.90
CA ARG A 81 1.76 -3.82 -15.03
C ARG A 81 2.35 -4.32 -16.35
N PHE A 82 1.72 -5.28 -17.02
CA PHE A 82 2.10 -5.73 -18.37
C PHE A 82 1.57 -4.79 -19.47
N ALA A 83 0.41 -4.19 -19.26
CA ALA A 83 -0.24 -3.26 -20.18
C ALA A 83 0.59 -1.98 -20.37
N VAL A 84 1.08 -1.42 -19.27
CA VAL A 84 1.82 -0.15 -19.23
C VAL A 84 3.33 -0.34 -19.45
N ARG A 85 3.80 -1.54 -19.82
CA ARG A 85 5.24 -1.74 -20.12
C ARG A 85 5.61 -0.98 -21.41
N PRO A 86 6.62 -0.09 -21.37
CA PRO A 86 7.13 0.57 -22.58
C PRO A 86 7.68 -0.47 -23.56
N GLU A 87 7.35 -0.34 -24.85
CA GLU A 87 7.88 -1.23 -25.91
C GLU A 87 9.34 -0.95 -26.25
N GLN A 88 9.80 0.29 -26.06
CA GLN A 88 11.20 0.68 -26.20
C GLN A 88 11.64 1.45 -24.95
N VAL A 89 12.78 1.05 -24.40
CA VAL A 89 13.41 1.71 -23.26
C VAL A 89 14.42 2.70 -23.83
N ASP A 90 14.19 4.00 -23.65
CA ASP A 90 15.16 5.02 -24.03
C ASP A 90 16.44 4.86 -23.17
N PRO A 91 17.61 4.57 -23.76
CA PRO A 91 18.87 4.45 -23.03
C PRO A 91 19.38 5.78 -22.45
N GLY A 92 18.90 6.92 -22.98
CA GLY A 92 19.35 8.27 -22.60
C GLY A 92 18.48 8.98 -21.55
N ALA A 93 17.33 8.42 -21.19
CA ALA A 93 16.46 9.01 -20.18
C ALA A 93 17.13 8.97 -18.80
N VAL A 94 17.20 10.12 -18.14
CA VAL A 94 17.76 10.26 -16.78
C VAL A 94 16.95 9.37 -15.84
N ARG A 95 17.56 8.30 -15.32
CA ARG A 95 16.91 7.41 -14.36
C ARG A 95 16.95 8.00 -12.96
N ASP A 96 16.20 9.07 -12.73
CA ASP A 96 16.09 9.73 -11.42
C ASP A 96 14.96 9.16 -10.55
N GLY A 97 14.37 8.04 -10.95
CA GLY A 97 13.31 7.38 -10.20
C GLY A 97 11.92 7.93 -10.49
N PHE A 98 11.78 9.00 -11.29
CA PHE A 98 10.53 9.32 -11.99
C PHE A 98 10.69 10.39 -13.10
N THR A 99 11.33 10.07 -14.23
CA THR A 99 11.19 10.86 -15.48
C THR A 99 10.93 10.02 -16.73
N VAL A 100 10.50 8.76 -16.56
CA VAL A 100 9.77 8.02 -17.61
C VAL A 100 8.65 7.18 -16.98
N PRO A 101 7.41 7.23 -17.48
CA PRO A 101 6.41 6.21 -17.20
C PRO A 101 6.97 4.82 -17.55
N GLY A 102 7.30 4.00 -16.55
CA GLY A 102 7.84 2.65 -16.75
C GLY A 102 9.30 2.41 -16.32
N ASP A 103 9.94 3.32 -15.57
CA ASP A 103 11.21 2.98 -14.94
C ASP A 103 11.04 1.86 -13.90
N ARG A 104 12.02 0.94 -13.86
CA ARG A 104 11.84 -0.44 -13.39
C ARG A 104 11.62 -0.50 -11.87
N LEU A 105 10.36 -0.60 -11.41
CA LEU A 105 10.08 -1.23 -10.12
C LEU A 105 10.81 -2.58 -10.11
N ARG A 106 11.60 -2.83 -9.07
CA ARG A 106 12.32 -4.11 -8.98
C ARG A 106 11.28 -5.22 -8.85
N TRP A 107 11.64 -6.42 -9.27
CA TRP A 107 10.69 -7.54 -9.28
C TRP A 107 10.07 -7.78 -7.89
N TYR A 108 10.83 -7.54 -6.83
CA TYR A 108 10.36 -7.67 -5.45
C TYR A 108 9.44 -6.52 -5.01
N ASP A 109 9.61 -5.30 -5.55
CA ASP A 109 8.70 -4.18 -5.29
C ASP A 109 7.32 -4.50 -5.90
N LEU A 110 7.31 -5.02 -7.14
CA LEU A 110 6.09 -5.47 -7.81
C LEU A 110 5.44 -6.63 -7.07
N ALA A 111 6.24 -7.59 -6.57
CA ALA A 111 5.74 -8.71 -5.80
C ALA A 111 5.10 -8.25 -4.48
N ALA A 112 5.74 -7.33 -3.76
CA ALA A 112 5.22 -6.77 -2.51
C ALA A 112 3.91 -6.00 -2.72
N ILE A 113 3.83 -5.15 -3.75
CA ILE A 113 2.60 -4.41 -4.06
C ILE A 113 1.48 -5.35 -4.53
N ALA A 114 1.80 -6.35 -5.37
CA ALA A 114 0.83 -7.36 -5.80
C ALA A 114 0.29 -8.16 -4.60
N PHE A 115 1.18 -8.55 -3.68
CA PHE A 115 0.80 -9.23 -2.45
C PHE A 115 -0.09 -8.34 -1.57
N ALA A 116 0.25 -7.05 -1.42
CA ALA A 116 -0.59 -6.12 -0.65
C ALA A 116 -2.01 -6.03 -1.23
N HIS A 117 -2.17 -5.93 -2.56
CA HIS A 117 -3.49 -5.96 -3.19
C HIS A 117 -4.23 -7.28 -2.96
N ALA A 118 -3.53 -8.40 -3.10
CA ALA A 118 -4.12 -9.72 -2.86
C ALA A 118 -4.57 -9.89 -1.40
N ALA A 119 -3.75 -9.45 -0.44
CA ALA A 119 -4.06 -9.50 0.98
C ALA A 119 -5.20 -8.55 1.37
N ILE A 120 -5.24 -7.33 0.82
CA ILE A 120 -6.36 -6.40 1.00
C ILE A 120 -7.66 -7.03 0.48
N ALA A 121 -7.65 -7.62 -0.72
CA ALA A 121 -8.82 -8.29 -1.27
C ALA A 121 -9.25 -9.48 -0.41
N TYR A 122 -8.30 -10.36 -0.03
CA TYR A 122 -8.56 -11.52 0.81
C TYR A 122 -9.22 -11.12 2.13
N LEU A 123 -8.57 -10.25 2.89
CA LEU A 123 -9.02 -9.84 4.22
C LEU A 123 -10.27 -8.96 4.14
N GLY A 124 -10.38 -8.11 3.13
CA GLY A 124 -11.55 -7.27 2.89
C GLY A 124 -12.80 -8.09 2.62
N TRP A 125 -12.72 -9.11 1.75
CA TRP A 125 -13.86 -9.99 1.49
C TRP A 125 -14.23 -10.87 2.69
N LEU A 126 -13.25 -11.36 3.46
CA LEU A 126 -13.53 -12.05 4.73
C LEU A 126 -14.25 -11.13 5.72
N GLY A 127 -13.77 -9.89 5.89
CA GLY A 127 -14.37 -8.92 6.79
C GLY A 127 -15.79 -8.54 6.38
N ILE A 128 -16.04 -8.32 5.09
CA ILE A 128 -17.38 -8.06 4.55
C ILE A 128 -18.29 -9.26 4.77
N ALA A 129 -17.83 -10.48 4.48
CA ALA A 129 -18.62 -11.69 4.69
C ALA A 129 -19.00 -11.90 6.15
N GLU A 130 -18.06 -11.69 7.07
CA GLU A 130 -18.31 -11.79 8.52
C GLU A 130 -19.31 -10.74 9.01
N LEU A 131 -19.21 -9.50 8.51
CA LEU A 131 -20.17 -8.44 8.82
C LEU A 131 -21.58 -8.81 8.30
N LEU A 132 -21.66 -9.36 7.10
CA LEU A 132 -22.93 -9.77 6.48
C LEU A 132 -23.54 -10.96 7.22
N GLU A 133 -22.77 -11.99 7.57
CA GLU A 133 -23.24 -13.14 8.36
C GLU A 133 -23.89 -12.69 9.67
N ARG A 134 -23.26 -11.75 10.39
CA ARG A 134 -23.81 -11.17 11.62
C ARG A 134 -25.05 -10.32 11.42
N SER A 135 -25.26 -9.81 10.20
CA SER A 135 -26.40 -8.96 9.85
C SER A 135 -27.58 -9.78 9.31
N PHE A 136 -27.30 -10.90 8.65
CA PHE A 136 -28.24 -11.81 8.03
C PHE A 136 -28.19 -13.18 8.71
N THR A 137 -28.38 -13.20 10.02
CA THR A 137 -28.33 -14.41 10.83
C THR A 137 -29.25 -15.49 10.25
N ASP A 138 -28.70 -16.70 10.08
CA ASP A 138 -29.40 -17.89 9.55
C ASP A 138 -29.92 -17.76 8.10
N ALA A 139 -29.47 -16.76 7.34
CA ALA A 139 -29.88 -16.61 5.95
C ALA A 139 -29.05 -17.53 5.03
N PRO A 140 -29.67 -18.53 4.36
CA PRO A 140 -28.95 -19.33 3.38
C PRO A 140 -28.74 -18.53 2.09
N VAL A 141 -27.58 -18.71 1.46
CA VAL A 141 -27.31 -18.19 0.13
C VAL A 141 -27.49 -19.29 -0.90
N PHE A 142 -28.49 -19.14 -1.78
CA PHE A 142 -28.72 -20.06 -2.89
C PHE A 142 -27.61 -19.97 -3.94
N ALA A 143 -27.38 -21.09 -4.64
CA ALA A 143 -26.31 -21.24 -5.61
C ALA A 143 -26.19 -20.12 -6.65
N PHE A 144 -27.30 -19.75 -7.30
CA PHE A 144 -27.28 -18.74 -8.35
C PHE A 144 -26.98 -17.33 -7.82
N PRO A 145 -27.70 -16.78 -6.81
CA PRO A 145 -27.32 -15.52 -6.17
C PRO A 145 -25.89 -15.53 -5.62
N GLY A 146 -25.46 -16.62 -4.98
CA GLY A 146 -24.08 -16.75 -4.47
C GLY A 146 -23.04 -16.64 -5.57
N ALA A 147 -23.27 -17.31 -6.71
CA ALA A 147 -22.37 -17.23 -7.87
C ALA A 147 -22.32 -15.81 -8.47
N VAL A 148 -23.45 -15.10 -8.51
CA VAL A 148 -23.50 -13.69 -8.95
C VAL A 148 -22.73 -12.80 -7.98
N LEU A 149 -22.91 -12.96 -6.67
CA LEU A 149 -22.21 -12.16 -5.66
C LEU A 149 -20.69 -12.34 -5.74
N VAL A 150 -20.22 -13.59 -5.85
CA VAL A 150 -18.79 -13.90 -6.04
C VAL A 150 -18.26 -13.32 -7.36
N ALA A 151 -19.02 -13.44 -8.44
CA ALA A 151 -18.65 -12.86 -9.73
C ALA A 151 -18.48 -11.34 -9.66
N VAL A 152 -19.39 -10.64 -8.97
CA VAL A 152 -19.29 -9.19 -8.72
C VAL A 152 -18.07 -8.87 -7.86
N ALA A 153 -17.80 -9.65 -6.81
CA ALA A 153 -16.63 -9.47 -5.98
C ALA A 153 -15.33 -9.57 -6.79
N PHE A 154 -15.22 -10.54 -7.71
CA PHE A 154 -14.06 -10.65 -8.60
C PHE A 154 -14.00 -9.50 -9.59
N ALA A 155 -15.13 -9.09 -10.16
CA ALA A 155 -15.20 -7.97 -11.10
C ALA A 155 -14.69 -6.67 -10.48
N LEU A 156 -15.18 -6.33 -9.28
CA LEU A 156 -14.77 -5.13 -8.53
C LEU A 156 -13.29 -5.21 -8.14
N THR A 157 -12.86 -6.37 -7.65
CA THR A 157 -11.45 -6.57 -7.28
C THR A 157 -10.53 -6.39 -8.48
N GLY A 158 -10.88 -7.01 -9.62
CA GLY A 158 -10.11 -6.92 -10.85
C GLY A 158 -10.06 -5.51 -11.40
N TYR A 159 -11.19 -4.80 -11.38
CA TYR A 159 -11.29 -3.41 -11.79
C TYR A 159 -10.37 -2.49 -10.97
N VAL A 160 -10.52 -2.50 -9.64
CA VAL A 160 -9.76 -1.63 -8.73
C VAL A 160 -8.27 -1.94 -8.79
N CYS A 161 -7.88 -3.21 -8.76
CA CYS A 161 -6.48 -3.60 -8.79
C CYS A 161 -5.80 -3.31 -10.13
N PHE A 162 -6.54 -3.42 -11.24
CA PHE A 162 -6.03 -3.02 -12.55
C PHE A 162 -5.79 -1.51 -12.62
N LEU A 163 -6.76 -0.69 -12.20
CA LEU A 163 -6.61 0.77 -12.17
C LEU A 163 -5.44 1.21 -11.28
N SER A 164 -5.35 0.63 -10.08
CA SER A 164 -4.22 0.87 -9.18
C SER A 164 -2.88 0.54 -9.84
N ALA A 165 -2.80 -0.57 -10.59
CA ALA A 165 -1.57 -1.00 -11.25
C ALA A 165 -1.14 -0.12 -12.43
N VAL A 166 -2.08 0.45 -13.18
CA VAL A 166 -1.78 1.34 -14.30
C VAL A 166 -1.46 2.77 -13.83
N ALA A 167 -2.08 3.22 -12.73
CA ALA A 167 -1.93 4.56 -12.15
C ALA A 167 -0.94 4.62 -10.96
N LEU A 168 0.15 3.83 -10.99
CA LEU A 168 1.11 3.80 -9.88
C LEU A 168 1.83 5.15 -9.72
N THR A 169 1.40 5.91 -8.71
CA THR A 169 2.04 7.13 -8.22
C THR A 169 2.47 6.95 -6.75
N PRO A 170 3.35 7.80 -6.20
CA PRO A 170 3.65 7.79 -4.78
C PRO A 170 2.39 7.90 -3.90
N MET A 171 1.37 8.61 -4.37
CA MET A 171 0.07 8.74 -3.69
C MET A 171 -0.73 7.44 -3.69
N VAL A 172 -0.82 6.74 -4.83
CA VAL A 172 -1.51 5.44 -4.89
C VAL A 172 -0.78 4.42 -4.04
N LEU A 173 0.56 4.38 -4.09
CA LEU A 173 1.36 3.48 -3.26
C LEU A 173 1.18 3.73 -1.76
N SER A 174 1.10 5.00 -1.34
CA SER A 174 0.89 5.35 0.07
C SER A 174 -0.52 4.97 0.54
N LEU A 175 -1.53 5.14 -0.33
CA LEU A 175 -2.90 4.70 -0.03
C LEU A 175 -2.98 3.17 0.10
N VAL A 176 -2.37 2.43 -0.83
CA VAL A 176 -2.33 0.96 -0.75
C VAL A 176 -1.62 0.51 0.51
N LEU A 177 -0.48 1.12 0.86
CA LEU A 177 0.23 0.84 2.12
C LEU A 177 -0.67 1.09 3.34
N ALA A 178 -1.37 2.23 3.37
CA ALA A 178 -2.24 2.60 4.49
C ALA A 178 -3.37 1.58 4.67
N VAL A 179 -4.08 1.25 3.58
CA VAL A 179 -5.16 0.27 3.61
C VAL A 179 -4.63 -1.10 3.99
N PHE A 180 -3.48 -1.52 3.45
CA PHE A 180 -2.85 -2.79 3.77
C PHE A 180 -2.49 -2.90 5.26
N LEU A 181 -1.89 -1.87 5.84
CA LEU A 181 -1.56 -1.83 7.28
C LEU A 181 -2.80 -1.89 8.16
N VAL A 182 -3.84 -1.12 7.84
CA VAL A 182 -5.09 -1.09 8.62
C VAL A 182 -5.79 -2.45 8.55
N VAL A 183 -5.96 -2.99 7.36
CA VAL A 183 -6.62 -4.29 7.14
C VAL A 183 -5.81 -5.41 7.78
N GLY A 184 -4.48 -5.40 7.63
CA GLY A 184 -3.60 -6.38 8.26
C GLY A 184 -3.63 -6.30 9.79
N ALA A 185 -3.60 -5.10 10.37
CA ALA A 185 -3.69 -4.90 11.81
C ALA A 185 -5.02 -5.44 12.38
N PHE A 186 -6.16 -5.09 11.78
CA PHE A 186 -7.45 -5.63 12.23
C PHE A 186 -7.55 -7.13 12.05
N ALA A 187 -7.06 -7.68 10.95
CA ALA A 187 -7.01 -9.12 10.74
C ALA A 187 -6.19 -9.82 11.82
N SER A 188 -5.02 -9.29 12.19
CA SER A 188 -4.20 -9.83 13.27
C SER A 188 -4.88 -9.73 14.63
N MET A 189 -5.57 -8.62 14.94
CA MET A 189 -6.30 -8.46 16.19
C MET A 189 -7.46 -9.46 16.31
N LEU A 190 -8.21 -9.67 15.21
CA LEU A 190 -9.33 -10.61 15.15
C LEU A 190 -8.88 -12.08 15.17
N ALA A 191 -7.72 -12.39 14.56
CA ALA A 191 -7.17 -13.73 14.51
C ALA A 191 -6.36 -14.12 15.76
N SER A 192 -6.18 -13.21 16.71
CA SER A 192 -5.34 -13.48 17.87
C SER A 192 -5.96 -14.52 18.79
N SER A 193 -5.15 -15.49 19.23
CA SER A 193 -5.57 -16.51 20.21
C SER A 193 -5.54 -16.02 21.65
N ASP A 194 -4.85 -14.92 21.94
CA ASP A 194 -4.81 -14.31 23.27
C ASP A 194 -5.73 -13.08 23.32
N VAL A 195 -6.85 -13.18 24.04
CA VAL A 195 -7.82 -12.08 24.20
C VAL A 195 -7.23 -10.87 24.95
N HIS A 196 -6.13 -11.06 25.68
CA HIS A 196 -5.45 -10.03 26.46
C HIS A 196 -4.14 -9.53 25.83
N TRP A 197 -3.86 -9.87 24.56
CA TRP A 197 -2.64 -9.46 23.84
C TRP A 197 -2.30 -7.98 24.02
N TRP A 198 -3.34 -7.13 24.11
CA TRP A 198 -3.23 -5.68 24.21
C TRP A 198 -2.60 -5.20 25.52
N ARG A 199 -2.44 -6.05 26.54
CA ARG A 199 -1.84 -5.68 27.82
C ARG A 199 -0.32 -5.57 27.78
N ASP A 200 0.31 -6.27 26.83
CA ASP A 200 1.76 -6.36 26.73
C ASP A 200 2.31 -5.30 25.78
N ASN A 201 2.42 -5.65 24.50
CA ASN A 201 2.91 -4.81 23.41
C ASN A 201 2.15 -5.14 22.12
N LEU A 202 2.18 -4.24 21.13
CA LEU A 202 1.53 -4.46 19.84
C LEU A 202 2.13 -5.67 19.11
N SER A 203 3.44 -5.88 19.28
CA SER A 203 4.16 -7.03 18.73
C SER A 203 3.78 -8.38 19.36
N ALA A 204 2.94 -8.41 20.40
CA ALA A 204 2.37 -9.63 20.96
C ALA A 204 1.50 -10.38 19.92
N LEU A 205 0.92 -9.64 18.97
CA LEU A 205 0.23 -10.19 17.80
C LEU A 205 1.17 -10.96 16.86
N GLY A 206 2.48 -10.68 16.92
CA GLY A 206 3.52 -11.31 16.11
C GLY A 206 4.22 -12.49 16.76
N MET A 207 3.97 -12.79 18.05
CA MET A 207 4.66 -13.87 18.77
C MET A 207 4.43 -15.24 18.13
N SER A 208 5.44 -16.10 18.13
CA SER A 208 5.41 -17.43 17.47
C SER A 208 4.26 -18.33 17.96
N SER A 209 3.85 -18.14 19.21
CA SER A 209 2.75 -18.86 19.87
C SER A 209 1.36 -18.33 19.54
N ASN A 210 1.25 -17.17 18.88
CA ASN A 210 -0.02 -16.52 18.58
C ASN A 210 -0.53 -16.93 17.20
N SER A 211 -1.82 -17.25 17.11
CA SER A 211 -2.45 -17.63 15.83
C SER A 211 -2.41 -16.49 14.78
N SER A 212 -2.30 -15.24 15.22
CA SER A 212 -2.19 -14.07 14.35
C SER A 212 -0.77 -13.76 13.86
N SER A 213 0.24 -14.52 14.30
CA SER A 213 1.67 -14.25 14.05
C SER A 213 1.96 -14.03 12.56
N VAL A 214 1.51 -14.97 11.71
CA VAL A 214 1.76 -14.89 10.26
C VAL A 214 1.12 -13.65 9.65
N ALA A 215 -0.13 -13.33 10.03
CA ALA A 215 -0.82 -12.16 9.51
C ALA A 215 -0.12 -10.86 9.93
N PHE A 216 0.29 -10.75 11.19
CA PHE A 216 0.94 -9.56 11.72
C PHE A 216 2.34 -9.37 11.11
N ASN A 217 3.17 -10.40 11.20
CA ASN A 217 4.56 -10.35 10.75
C ASN A 217 4.66 -10.18 9.24
N ALA A 218 3.86 -10.89 8.45
CA ALA A 218 3.84 -10.70 6.99
C ALA A 218 3.39 -9.29 6.61
N THR A 219 2.43 -8.71 7.35
CA THR A 219 2.00 -7.32 7.14
C THR A 219 3.17 -6.36 7.37
N LEU A 220 3.92 -6.49 8.47
CA LEU A 220 5.08 -5.63 8.74
C LEU A 220 6.20 -5.81 7.73
N ILE A 221 6.51 -7.04 7.30
CA ILE A 221 7.54 -7.33 6.30
C ILE A 221 7.21 -6.65 4.97
N ILE A 222 5.98 -6.87 4.47
CA ILE A 222 5.55 -6.33 3.18
C ILE A 222 5.41 -4.81 3.26
N ALA A 223 4.86 -4.28 4.36
CA ALA A 223 4.79 -2.84 4.60
C ALA A 223 6.19 -2.21 4.64
N GLY A 224 7.17 -2.87 5.27
CA GLY A 224 8.56 -2.45 5.28
C GLY A 224 9.16 -2.36 3.89
N VAL A 225 8.99 -3.41 3.07
CA VAL A 225 9.40 -3.40 1.65
C VAL A 225 8.75 -2.22 0.92
N MET A 226 7.43 -2.07 1.02
CA MET A 226 6.69 -0.98 0.39
C MET A 226 7.18 0.40 0.83
N VAL A 227 7.44 0.63 2.12
CA VAL A 227 8.02 1.88 2.62
C VAL A 227 9.37 2.13 1.96
N THR A 228 10.25 1.13 1.85
CA THR A 228 11.55 1.33 1.16
C THR A 228 11.39 1.64 -0.33
N THR A 229 10.41 1.02 -1.00
CA THR A 229 10.05 1.26 -2.39
C THR A 229 9.61 2.72 -2.54
N ILE A 230 8.59 3.11 -1.79
CA ILE A 230 7.97 4.44 -1.79
C ILE A 230 8.97 5.55 -1.44
N SER A 231 9.87 5.31 -0.49
CA SER A 231 10.92 6.26 -0.08
C SER A 231 11.80 6.69 -1.24
N ARG A 232 12.13 5.76 -2.15
CA ARG A 232 12.93 6.05 -3.34
C ARG A 232 12.14 6.91 -4.33
N TYR A 233 10.83 6.66 -4.46
CA TYR A 233 9.96 7.39 -5.38
C TYR A 233 9.65 8.80 -4.90
N ALA A 234 9.24 8.97 -3.64
CA ALA A 234 8.83 10.29 -3.17
C ALA A 234 9.98 11.28 -2.99
N THR A 235 11.21 10.79 -2.84
CA THR A 235 12.40 11.66 -2.78
C THR A 235 13.00 11.93 -4.16
N ALA A 236 12.51 11.28 -5.22
CA ALA A 236 12.97 11.52 -6.59
C ALA A 236 12.65 12.94 -7.08
N GLY A 237 11.44 13.43 -6.77
CA GLY A 237 10.95 14.74 -7.21
C GLY A 237 11.32 15.93 -6.30
N LEU A 238 12.18 15.74 -5.28
CA LEU A 238 12.66 16.86 -4.46
C LEU A 238 13.64 17.75 -5.28
N PRO A 239 14.11 18.89 -4.77
CA PRO A 239 15.22 19.65 -5.40
C PRO A 239 16.57 18.92 -5.31
N ALA A 240 17.45 19.08 -6.31
CA ALA A 240 18.84 18.55 -6.31
C ALA A 240 19.80 19.42 -7.13
N ASP A 241 19.49 20.70 -7.28
CA ASP A 241 20.29 21.61 -8.10
C ASP A 241 21.60 21.92 -7.38
N ASP A 242 21.54 22.22 -6.08
CA ASP A 242 22.67 22.48 -5.21
C ASP A 242 23.19 21.19 -4.50
N PRO A 243 24.51 21.03 -4.29
CA PRO A 243 25.09 20.06 -3.36
C PRO A 243 24.37 19.91 -2.01
N ALA A 244 23.90 21.01 -1.41
CA ALA A 244 23.18 20.99 -0.13
C ALA A 244 21.85 20.24 -0.24
N ASP A 245 21.06 20.51 -1.28
CA ASP A 245 19.79 19.84 -1.55
C ASP A 245 19.97 18.36 -1.87
N ARG A 246 21.03 18.01 -2.62
CA ARG A 246 21.39 16.61 -2.89
C ARG A 246 21.68 15.84 -1.62
N ARG A 247 22.43 16.44 -0.68
CA ARG A 247 22.73 15.83 0.62
C ARG A 247 21.46 15.68 1.45
N GLY A 248 20.64 16.72 1.51
CA GLY A 248 19.37 16.72 2.22
C GLY A 248 18.44 15.59 1.75
N ARG A 249 18.21 15.52 0.43
CA ARG A 249 17.47 14.44 -0.22
C ARG A 249 18.06 13.07 0.10
N PHE A 250 19.37 12.89 0.01
CA PHE A 250 20.02 11.62 0.29
C PHE A 250 19.79 11.16 1.74
N VAL A 251 19.92 12.07 2.70
CA VAL A 251 19.70 11.79 4.13
C VAL A 251 18.24 11.42 4.39
N VAL A 252 17.28 12.19 3.89
CA VAL A 252 15.84 11.90 4.07
C VAL A 252 15.49 10.57 3.41
N ARG A 253 15.93 10.33 2.18
CA ARG A 253 15.73 9.05 1.48
C ARG A 253 16.34 7.88 2.25
N GLY A 254 17.56 8.04 2.75
CA GLY A 254 18.24 7.03 3.57
C GLY A 254 17.49 6.72 4.85
N GLY A 255 17.00 7.75 5.55
CA GLY A 255 16.20 7.61 6.77
C GLY A 255 14.88 6.89 6.53
N LEU A 256 14.13 7.25 5.48
CA LEU A 256 12.88 6.55 5.15
C LEU A 256 13.10 5.10 4.70
N ILE A 257 14.17 4.82 3.95
CA ILE A 257 14.58 3.44 3.62
C ILE A 257 14.91 2.67 4.90
N LEU A 258 15.65 3.28 5.83
CA LEU A 258 16.00 2.65 7.10
C LEU A 258 14.77 2.36 7.96
N LEU A 259 13.76 3.26 7.97
CA LEU A 259 12.47 2.99 8.60
C LEU A 259 11.78 1.76 8.01
N GLY A 260 11.72 1.65 6.68
CA GLY A 260 11.14 0.47 6.02
C GLY A 260 11.91 -0.82 6.32
N ILE A 261 13.24 -0.74 6.42
CA ILE A 261 14.08 -1.89 6.82
C ILE A 261 13.78 -2.30 8.26
N PHE A 262 13.76 -1.35 9.21
CA PHE A 262 13.45 -1.66 10.60
C PHE A 262 12.04 -2.22 10.76
N LEU A 263 11.06 -1.66 10.05
CA LEU A 263 9.70 -2.20 10.04
C LEU A 263 9.65 -3.66 9.54
N ALA A 264 10.39 -3.98 8.48
CA ALA A 264 10.49 -5.36 8.02
C ALA A 264 11.21 -6.26 9.03
N CYS A 265 12.25 -5.77 9.70
CA CYS A 265 12.95 -6.49 10.75
C CYS A 265 12.05 -6.77 11.97
N VAL A 266 11.18 -5.85 12.37
CA VAL A 266 10.19 -6.07 13.45
C VAL A 266 9.31 -7.28 13.13
N GLY A 267 8.88 -7.43 11.87
CA GLY A 267 8.12 -8.61 11.44
C GLY A 267 8.96 -9.87 11.24
N LEU A 268 10.24 -9.75 10.84
CA LEU A 268 11.13 -10.91 10.66
C LEU A 268 11.59 -11.54 11.98
N PHE A 269 11.64 -10.76 13.06
CA PHE A 269 12.16 -11.18 14.34
C PHE A 269 11.05 -11.12 15.39
N PRO A 270 10.24 -12.19 15.58
CA PRO A 270 9.24 -12.24 16.64
C PRO A 270 9.83 -11.89 18.02
N VAL A 271 9.08 -11.12 18.81
CA VAL A 271 9.56 -10.54 20.07
C VAL A 271 9.87 -11.59 21.14
N ASP A 272 9.19 -12.73 21.11
CA ASP A 272 9.39 -13.86 22.04
C ASP A 272 10.65 -14.67 21.74
N GLU A 273 11.07 -14.76 20.48
CA GLU A 273 12.27 -15.48 20.07
C GLU A 273 13.51 -14.58 20.06
N PHE A 274 13.36 -13.32 19.65
CA PHE A 274 14.46 -12.40 19.36
C PHE A 274 14.32 -11.07 20.12
N PHE A 275 13.98 -11.11 21.40
CA PHE A 275 13.67 -9.95 22.24
C PHE A 275 14.62 -8.75 22.06
N LEU A 276 15.93 -8.97 22.20
CA LEU A 276 16.92 -7.89 22.12
C LEU A 276 17.00 -7.28 20.72
N LEU A 277 16.97 -8.12 19.68
CA LEU A 277 17.04 -7.64 18.29
C LEU A 277 15.75 -6.91 17.92
N HIS A 278 14.59 -7.47 18.24
CA HIS A 278 13.27 -6.87 18.01
C HIS A 278 13.15 -5.50 18.67
N ASN A 279 13.47 -5.40 19.97
CA ASN A 279 13.37 -4.12 20.69
C ASN A 279 14.36 -3.08 20.16
N THR A 280 15.54 -3.51 19.70
CA THR A 280 16.53 -2.61 19.10
C THR A 280 16.02 -2.03 17.78
N VAL A 281 15.46 -2.85 16.89
CA VAL A 281 14.94 -2.35 15.60
C VAL A 281 13.65 -1.56 15.78
N ALA A 282 12.75 -1.96 16.70
CA ALA A 282 11.52 -1.23 17.01
C ALA A 282 11.81 0.16 17.60
N THR A 283 12.70 0.22 18.60
CA THR A 283 13.12 1.51 19.19
C THR A 283 13.90 2.33 18.17
N GLY A 284 14.78 1.69 17.39
CA GLY A 284 15.56 2.33 16.34
C GLY A 284 14.68 2.99 15.27
N MET A 285 13.54 2.38 14.92
CA MET A 285 12.55 2.96 14.01
C MET A 285 12.02 4.29 14.55
N THR A 286 11.62 4.34 15.81
CA THR A 286 11.14 5.58 16.44
C THR A 286 12.22 6.66 16.50
N VAL A 287 13.48 6.29 16.79
CA VAL A 287 14.61 7.23 16.81
C VAL A 287 14.90 7.78 15.42
N VAL A 288 14.99 6.92 14.39
CA VAL A 288 15.23 7.35 13.01
C VAL A 288 14.11 8.27 12.52
N PHE A 289 12.86 7.95 12.85
CA PHE A 289 11.72 8.81 12.52
C PHE A 289 11.89 10.19 13.16
N GLY A 290 12.17 10.24 14.47
CA GLY A 290 12.43 11.50 15.17
C GLY A 290 13.54 12.32 14.53
N VAL A 291 14.67 11.70 14.19
CA VAL A 291 15.80 12.38 13.53
C VAL A 291 15.42 12.94 12.16
N VAL A 292 14.70 12.17 11.33
CA VAL A 292 14.26 12.62 10.00
C VAL A 292 13.28 13.79 10.11
N VAL A 293 12.29 13.67 11.00
CA VAL A 293 11.24 14.69 11.18
C VAL A 293 11.79 15.98 11.78
N VAL A 294 12.59 15.87 12.83
CA VAL A 294 13.23 17.02 13.46
C VAL A 294 14.22 17.65 12.48
N GLY A 295 15.02 16.86 11.77
CA GLY A 295 16.02 17.30 10.80
C GLY A 295 15.46 17.95 9.53
N LEU A 296 14.18 17.75 9.23
CA LEU A 296 13.56 18.14 7.97
C LEU A 296 13.73 19.61 7.53
N PRO A 297 13.56 20.64 8.40
CA PRO A 297 13.69 22.04 7.96
C PRO A 297 15.12 22.42 7.55
N TRP A 298 16.13 21.68 8.00
CA TRP A 298 17.52 21.87 7.58
C TRP A 298 17.88 21.02 6.38
N LEU A 299 17.30 19.82 6.27
CA LEU A 299 17.57 18.89 5.17
C LEU A 299 16.80 19.27 3.90
N LEU A 300 15.58 19.78 4.02
CA LEU A 300 14.72 20.16 2.90
C LEU A 300 14.00 21.50 3.21
N PRO A 301 14.70 22.64 3.07
CA PRO A 301 14.13 23.97 3.37
C PRO A 301 12.92 24.35 2.49
N SER A 302 12.73 23.67 1.35
CA SER A 302 11.61 23.86 0.43
C SER A 302 10.28 23.30 0.95
N ILE A 303 10.30 22.46 1.99
CA ILE A 303 9.09 21.86 2.56
C ILE A 303 8.28 22.94 3.32
N PRO A 304 6.94 22.97 3.17
CA PRO A 304 6.10 23.93 3.89
C PRO A 304 6.29 23.87 5.41
N LYS A 305 6.44 25.04 6.05
CA LYS A 305 6.62 25.16 7.51
C LYS A 305 5.47 24.54 8.31
N VAL A 306 4.25 24.56 7.76
CA VAL A 306 3.07 23.92 8.38
C VAL A 306 3.28 22.41 8.49
N PHE A 307 3.86 21.77 7.48
CA PHE A 307 4.18 20.34 7.50
C PHE A 307 5.28 20.02 8.52
N VAL A 308 6.30 20.88 8.63
CA VAL A 308 7.36 20.74 9.66
C VAL A 308 6.77 20.81 11.07
N GLY A 309 5.91 21.81 11.34
CA GLY A 309 5.25 21.95 12.63
C GLY A 309 4.36 20.75 12.98
N PHE A 310 3.65 20.20 11.99
CA PHE A 310 2.88 18.96 12.14
C PHE A 310 3.77 17.77 12.52
N GLY A 311 4.93 17.63 11.88
CA GLY A 311 5.92 16.61 12.23
C GLY A 311 6.44 16.74 13.66
N TRP A 312 6.79 17.96 14.09
CA TRP A 312 7.24 18.20 15.47
C TRP A 312 6.16 17.88 16.51
N ALA A 313 4.89 18.18 16.22
CA ALA A 313 3.78 17.81 17.08
C ALA A 313 3.69 16.27 17.24
N PHE A 314 3.88 15.51 16.15
CA PHE A 314 3.87 14.05 16.20
C PHE A 314 5.02 13.48 17.04
N VAL A 315 6.23 14.01 16.86
CA VAL A 315 7.39 13.63 17.68
C VAL A 315 7.16 13.95 19.16
N LEU A 316 6.60 15.13 19.46
CA LEU A 316 6.25 15.51 20.83
C LEU A 316 5.25 14.53 21.45
N VAL A 317 4.19 14.15 20.73
CA VAL A 317 3.22 13.16 21.21
C VAL A 317 3.89 11.82 21.50
N ILE A 318 4.77 11.34 20.61
CA ILE A 318 5.52 10.10 20.82
C ILE A 318 6.40 10.17 22.09
N ILE A 319 7.07 11.31 22.32
CA ILE A 319 7.88 11.52 23.54
C ILE A 319 6.99 11.49 24.80
N LEU A 320 5.82 12.14 24.77
CA LEU A 320 4.88 12.13 25.89
C LEU A 320 4.34 10.72 26.17
N LEU A 321 4.03 9.95 25.14
CA LEU A 321 3.60 8.55 25.28
C LEU A 321 4.70 7.69 25.91
N ALA A 322 5.95 7.86 25.49
CA ALA A 322 7.09 7.18 26.08
C ALA A 322 7.27 7.56 27.57
N ALA A 323 7.05 8.82 27.94
CA ALA A 323 7.09 9.26 29.33
C ALA A 323 5.95 8.65 30.16
N PHE A 324 4.73 8.58 29.64
CA PHE A 324 3.60 7.92 30.32
C PHE A 324 3.83 6.42 30.50
N PHE A 325 4.47 5.75 29.54
CA PHE A 325 4.91 4.38 29.71
C PHE A 325 5.98 4.23 30.79
N ALA A 326 6.98 5.11 30.82
CA ALA A 326 8.04 5.07 31.83
C ALA A 326 7.54 5.26 33.27
N VAL A 327 6.45 6.01 33.46
CA VAL A 327 5.78 6.20 34.77
C VAL A 327 4.79 5.07 35.09
N GLY A 328 4.56 4.14 34.16
CA GLY A 328 3.63 3.02 34.30
C GLY A 328 2.15 3.39 34.13
N TYR A 329 1.86 4.57 33.56
CA TYR A 329 0.48 5.00 33.29
C TYR A 329 -0.10 4.30 32.05
N TYR A 330 0.72 4.08 31.03
CA TYR A 330 0.36 3.33 29.83
C TYR A 330 1.14 2.03 29.71
N ASN A 331 0.52 1.03 29.08
CA ASN A 331 1.23 -0.15 28.61
C ASN A 331 1.93 0.12 27.27
N LEU A 332 2.81 -0.79 26.87
CA LEU A 332 3.63 -0.60 25.67
C LEU A 332 2.76 -0.65 24.41
N THR A 333 1.71 -1.46 24.39
CA THR A 333 0.73 -1.53 23.28
C THR A 333 0.14 -0.16 22.93
N ALA A 334 -0.29 0.62 23.93
CA ALA A 334 -0.87 1.93 23.69
C ALA A 334 0.15 2.88 23.05
N VAL A 335 1.40 2.84 23.51
CA VAL A 335 2.49 3.64 22.93
C VAL A 335 2.77 3.21 21.50
N GLU A 336 2.96 1.92 21.25
CA GLU A 336 3.31 1.39 19.94
C GLU A 336 2.20 1.59 18.91
N LEU A 337 0.94 1.38 19.28
CA LEU A 337 -0.19 1.56 18.39
C LEU A 337 -0.33 3.02 17.96
N ILE A 338 -0.29 3.96 18.91
CA ILE A 338 -0.42 5.39 18.60
C ILE A 338 0.84 5.86 17.83
N ALA A 339 2.03 5.46 18.25
CA ALA A 339 3.27 5.80 17.54
C ALA A 339 3.25 5.28 16.10
N ALA A 340 2.81 4.05 15.86
CA ALA A 340 2.66 3.49 14.52
C ALA A 340 1.68 4.32 13.68
N VAL A 341 0.50 4.64 14.20
CA VAL A 341 -0.49 5.49 13.50
C VAL A 341 0.12 6.85 13.14
N LEU A 342 0.83 7.50 14.06
CA LEU A 342 1.48 8.80 13.81
C LEU A 342 2.58 8.69 12.76
N ILE A 343 3.48 7.71 12.87
CA ILE A 343 4.60 7.51 11.94
C ILE A 343 4.08 7.26 10.53
N PHE A 344 3.14 6.33 10.34
CA PHE A 344 2.60 6.02 9.01
C PHE A 344 1.78 7.17 8.44
N SER A 345 0.97 7.85 9.25
CA SER A 345 0.22 9.03 8.81
C SER A 345 1.18 10.13 8.34
N TRP A 346 2.26 10.38 9.08
CA TRP A 346 3.27 11.36 8.67
C TRP A 346 3.96 10.96 7.38
N ILE A 347 4.35 9.69 7.21
CA ILE A 347 4.93 9.18 5.96
C ILE A 347 3.95 9.46 4.82
N ILE A 348 2.69 9.05 4.92
CA ILE A 348 1.68 9.25 3.87
C ILE A 348 1.56 10.73 3.45
N VAL A 349 1.48 11.64 4.43
CA VAL A 349 1.37 13.09 4.16
C VAL A 349 2.68 13.66 3.59
N PHE A 350 3.84 13.19 4.05
CA PHE A 350 5.15 13.56 3.51
C PHE A 350 5.22 13.26 2.02
N LEU A 351 4.82 12.06 1.63
CA LEU A 351 4.89 11.60 0.22
C LEU A 351 3.99 12.44 -0.69
N ARG A 352 2.80 12.81 -0.20
CA ARG A 352 1.90 13.72 -0.91
C ARG A 352 2.51 15.12 -1.08
N THR A 353 3.14 15.62 -0.03
CA THR A 353 3.76 16.96 -0.03
C THR A 353 4.99 17.01 -0.94
N ALA A 354 5.85 15.98 -0.88
CA ALA A 354 7.02 15.87 -1.74
C ALA A 354 6.63 15.78 -3.23
N GLY A 355 5.55 15.07 -3.55
CA GLY A 355 5.02 14.97 -4.91
C GLY A 355 4.53 16.31 -5.48
N SER A 356 4.00 17.21 -4.65
CA SER A 356 3.57 18.54 -5.12
C SER A 356 4.70 19.52 -5.41
N ILE A 357 5.88 19.32 -4.80
CA ILE A 357 7.03 20.24 -4.96
C ILE A 357 7.73 20.02 -6.31
N GLY A 358 7.81 18.78 -6.79
CA GLY A 358 8.43 18.44 -8.06
C GLY A 358 7.59 18.75 -9.31
N ALA A 359 6.32 19.16 -9.14
CA ALA A 359 5.36 19.33 -10.23
C ALA A 359 5.25 20.77 -10.75
N VAL A 360 6.10 21.71 -10.32
CA VAL A 360 6.10 23.09 -10.82
C VAL A 360 6.87 23.14 -12.15
N PRO A 361 6.22 23.28 -13.31
CA PRO A 361 6.92 23.58 -14.55
C PRO A 361 7.54 24.98 -14.41
N PRO A 362 8.67 25.28 -15.06
CA PRO A 362 9.13 26.66 -15.16
C PRO A 362 7.98 27.49 -15.74
N ALA A 363 7.36 28.30 -14.89
CA ALA A 363 6.33 29.23 -15.32
C ALA A 363 6.94 30.14 -16.38
N HIS A 364 6.13 30.50 -17.38
CA HIS A 364 6.33 31.56 -18.36
C HIS A 364 6.93 32.84 -17.72
N ALA A 365 8.24 32.84 -17.49
CA ALA A 365 8.99 33.99 -16.98
C ALA A 365 9.52 34.86 -18.13
N ASP A 366 9.47 34.36 -19.37
CA ASP A 366 10.05 35.05 -20.52
C ASP A 366 9.03 35.86 -21.34
N GLU A 367 7.72 35.63 -21.24
CA GLU A 367 6.73 36.37 -22.06
C GLU A 367 6.22 37.69 -21.44
N VAL A 368 6.41 37.91 -20.13
CA VAL A 368 6.00 39.18 -19.49
C VAL A 368 7.12 40.23 -19.52
N GLY A 369 8.38 39.82 -19.71
CA GLY A 369 9.53 40.73 -19.85
C GLY A 369 9.66 41.40 -21.21
N GLU A 370 9.28 40.71 -22.30
CA GLU A 370 9.30 41.27 -23.66
C GLU A 370 8.13 42.22 -23.95
N ALA A 371 6.95 42.01 -23.32
CA ALA A 371 5.79 42.88 -23.53
C ALA A 371 5.93 44.27 -22.86
N LEU A 372 6.85 44.44 -21.90
CA LEU A 372 7.10 45.72 -21.20
C LEU A 372 8.30 46.49 -21.76
N THR A 373 9.03 45.93 -22.72
CA THR A 373 10.16 46.61 -23.40
C THR A 373 9.86 46.99 -24.85
N ALA A 374 8.68 46.59 -25.37
CA ALA A 374 8.21 46.89 -26.72
C ALA A 374 7.02 47.87 -26.78
N GLY A 375 6.77 48.64 -25.72
CA GLY A 375 5.68 49.64 -25.62
C GLY A 375 6.18 51.07 -25.60
#